data_AF-A0A1Z5SHR4-F1
#
_entry.id   AF-A0A1Z5SHR4-F1
#
_cell.length_a   1.000
_cell.length_b   1.000
_cell.length_c   1.000
_cell.angle_alpha   90.00
_cell.angle_beta   90.00
_cell.angle_gamma   90.00
#
_symmetry.space_group_name_H-M   'P 1'
#
loop_
_entity.id
_entity.type
_entity.pdbx_description
1 polymer ?
#
loop_
_entity_poly.entity_id
_entity_poly.type
_entity_poly.pdbx_seq_one_letter_code
_entity_poly.pdbx_strand_id
1 'polypeptide(L)'
;MLSITFSFLISNIVLNKKITFMNGKKLFTVIAAFATALTVIVSACKKDDDDNDDLIKVENTDYGLYNARMEQLMNDALTFTQQSYVAGKLNMKSTAFSCATVTVDTANRTVIVDFGTEYCLCKDSRKRKGRIIRRYTGKFADTGKTQNVIFDNYYVNDFKVDGTISSTYKGVNAQIGSYYVLSANLSATNSITGEITTRTTEGRRIVKTGANTEDVYDDTYAIEGYGLLTMPNGAKYNYSIEQSLNISPNCDWPLQGIVELTQINGPARVFNYGGIGCDNKATLRADDDTKTLTLD
;
A
#
# COMPACT_ATOMS: atom_id res chain seq x y z
N MET A 1 45.06 18.02 39.54
CA MET A 1 45.96 17.44 40.55
C MET A 1 45.71 15.93 40.56
N LEU A 2 46.40 15.20 39.68
CA LEU A 2 46.84 13.79 39.81
C LEU A 2 47.52 13.45 38.48
N SER A 3 48.84 13.28 38.53
CA SER A 3 49.70 12.86 37.43
C SER A 3 50.01 11.38 37.66
N ILE A 4 49.86 10.55 36.63
CA ILE A 4 50.35 9.16 36.64
C ILE A 4 51.23 8.99 35.42
N THR A 5 52.53 9.08 35.65
CA THR A 5 53.62 8.69 34.75
C THR A 5 53.93 7.21 34.96
N PHE A 6 53.90 6.42 33.88
CA PHE A 6 54.43 5.05 33.87
C PHE A 6 55.74 5.03 33.06
N SER A 7 56.86 4.85 33.75
CA SER A 7 58.15 4.47 33.17
C SER A 7 58.27 2.94 33.22
N PHE A 8 58.68 2.31 32.12
CA PHE A 8 59.20 0.95 32.16
C PHE A 8 60.57 0.89 31.49
N LEU A 9 61.49 0.24 32.21
CA LEU A 9 62.90 0.10 31.92
C LEU A 9 63.17 -0.81 30.71
N ILE A 10 64.20 -0.41 29.97
CA ILE A 10 64.97 -1.23 29.03
C ILE A 10 65.80 -2.25 29.84
N SER A 11 65.79 -3.51 29.43
CA SER A 11 66.80 -4.48 29.87
C SER A 11 67.44 -5.16 28.65
N ASN A 12 68.77 -5.19 28.68
CA ASN A 12 69.69 -5.52 27.61
C ASN A 12 69.64 -7.00 27.20
N ILE A 13 69.61 -7.28 25.89
CA ILE A 13 70.06 -8.55 25.33
C ILE A 13 71.35 -8.30 24.55
N VAL A 14 72.44 -8.84 25.09
CA VAL A 14 73.75 -8.93 24.45
C VAL A 14 73.76 -10.19 23.58
N LEU A 15 73.92 -10.03 22.27
CA LEU A 15 74.27 -11.14 21.37
C LEU A 15 75.47 -10.74 20.52
N ASN A 16 76.62 -11.18 21.03
CA ASN A 16 77.93 -11.06 20.42
C ASN A 16 78.12 -12.23 19.44
N LYS A 17 78.12 -11.97 18.13
CA LYS A 17 78.70 -12.91 17.16
C LYS A 17 79.28 -12.17 15.95
N LYS A 18 80.60 -12.32 15.80
CA LYS A 18 81.46 -11.82 14.73
C LYS A 18 80.89 -12.16 13.35
N ILE A 19 80.68 -11.13 12.52
CA ILE A 19 80.55 -11.29 11.05
C ILE A 19 81.84 -10.75 10.45
N THR A 20 82.67 -11.66 9.98
CA THR A 20 83.90 -11.36 9.22
C THR A 20 83.54 -10.89 7.82
N PHE A 21 83.95 -9.66 7.50
CA PHE A 21 83.95 -9.12 6.14
C PHE A 21 84.96 -9.89 5.28
N MET A 22 84.51 -10.41 4.13
CA MET A 22 85.37 -10.86 3.04
C MET A 22 85.25 -9.94 1.84
N ASN A 23 86.39 -9.76 1.19
CA ASN A 23 86.78 -8.63 0.37
C ASN A 23 86.24 -8.70 -1.06
N GLY A 24 86.19 -7.52 -1.69
CA GLY A 24 85.64 -7.31 -3.02
C GLY A 24 86.36 -8.03 -4.16
N LYS A 25 85.64 -8.06 -5.29
CA LYS A 25 86.08 -8.37 -6.66
C LYS A 25 86.14 -9.86 -7.02
N LYS A 26 84.98 -10.37 -7.45
CA LYS A 26 84.78 -11.28 -8.61
C LYS A 26 83.37 -11.87 -8.53
N LEU A 27 82.37 -11.13 -9.02
CA LEU A 27 81.06 -11.72 -9.36
C LEU A 27 80.37 -10.91 -10.46
N PHE A 28 81.15 -10.50 -11.46
CA PHE A 28 80.64 -10.17 -12.78
C PHE A 28 80.93 -11.39 -13.66
N THR A 29 79.95 -11.75 -14.49
CA THR A 29 80.03 -12.76 -15.55
C THR A 29 79.71 -14.19 -15.15
N VAL A 30 78.44 -14.48 -14.85
CA VAL A 30 77.82 -15.78 -15.19
C VAL A 30 76.37 -15.55 -15.67
N ILE A 31 76.24 -15.49 -17.00
CA ILE A 31 75.19 -16.11 -17.82
C ILE A 31 73.78 -15.47 -17.75
N ALA A 32 73.59 -14.53 -18.67
CA ALA A 32 72.36 -14.42 -19.44
C ALA A 32 72.07 -15.74 -20.18
N ALA A 33 71.02 -16.44 -19.78
CA ALA A 33 70.22 -17.36 -20.60
C ALA A 33 69.25 -18.12 -19.69
N PHE A 34 68.08 -17.55 -19.38
CA PHE A 34 66.86 -18.34 -19.30
C PHE A 34 65.68 -17.43 -19.59
N ALA A 35 65.17 -17.59 -20.79
CA ALA A 35 64.00 -16.93 -21.32
C ALA A 35 62.74 -17.34 -20.54
N THR A 36 61.80 -16.39 -20.47
CA THR A 36 60.35 -16.62 -20.49
C THR A 36 59.78 -17.57 -19.44
N ALA A 37 59.36 -17.01 -18.30
CA ALA A 37 58.29 -17.60 -17.51
C ALA A 37 57.48 -16.51 -16.82
N LEU A 38 56.33 -16.21 -17.43
CA LEU A 38 55.06 -15.96 -16.75
C LEU A 38 54.97 -14.72 -15.83
N THR A 39 54.90 -13.53 -16.43
CA THR A 39 54.15 -12.40 -15.85
C THR A 39 52.65 -12.72 -15.87
N VAL A 40 52.14 -13.36 -14.81
CA VAL A 40 50.72 -13.30 -14.47
C VAL A 40 50.45 -11.90 -13.94
N ILE A 41 49.87 -11.05 -14.80
CA ILE A 41 49.19 -9.84 -14.35
C ILE A 41 47.98 -10.34 -13.58
N VAL A 42 48.06 -10.36 -12.26
CA VAL A 42 46.88 -10.43 -11.40
C VAL A 42 46.10 -9.14 -11.62
N SER A 43 45.21 -9.16 -12.61
CA SER A 43 44.06 -8.26 -12.66
C SER A 43 43.18 -8.64 -11.47
N ALA A 44 43.50 -8.08 -10.30
CA ALA A 44 42.56 -7.98 -9.21
C ALA A 44 41.43 -7.09 -9.72
N CYS A 45 40.40 -7.71 -10.30
CA CYS A 45 39.10 -7.11 -10.37
C CYS A 45 38.78 -6.69 -8.93
N LYS A 46 38.83 -5.38 -8.67
CA LYS A 46 37.98 -4.84 -7.61
C LYS A 46 36.59 -5.35 -7.96
N LYS A 47 36.09 -6.22 -7.10
CA LYS A 47 34.68 -6.44 -7.01
C LYS A 47 34.15 -5.08 -6.56
N ASP A 48 33.67 -4.31 -7.52
CA ASP A 48 32.77 -3.22 -7.22
C ASP A 48 31.58 -3.93 -6.58
N ASP A 49 31.50 -3.85 -5.26
CA ASP A 49 30.27 -4.15 -4.54
C ASP A 49 29.30 -3.06 -5.00
N ASP A 50 28.61 -3.39 -6.09
CA ASP A 50 27.44 -2.68 -6.56
C ASP A 50 26.37 -2.95 -5.50
N ASP A 51 26.46 -2.21 -4.39
CA ASP A 51 25.42 -2.10 -3.35
C ASP A 51 24.23 -1.31 -3.92
N ASN A 52 23.81 -1.63 -5.15
CA ASN A 52 22.45 -1.39 -5.59
C ASN A 52 21.65 -2.64 -5.21
N ASP A 53 21.59 -2.88 -3.90
CA ASP A 53 20.64 -3.83 -3.33
C ASP A 53 19.26 -3.25 -3.64
N ASP A 54 18.60 -3.83 -4.64
CA ASP A 54 17.26 -3.52 -5.15
C ASP A 54 16.41 -2.96 -3.99
N LEU A 55 16.19 -1.64 -4.00
CA LEU A 55 15.69 -0.90 -2.84
C LEU A 55 14.36 -1.49 -2.34
N ILE A 56 13.61 -2.11 -3.25
CA ILE A 56 12.33 -2.77 -2.99
C ILE A 56 12.47 -4.18 -2.39
N LYS A 57 13.60 -4.86 -2.58
CA LYS A 57 13.85 -6.16 -1.92
C LYS A 57 14.09 -6.00 -0.41
N VAL A 58 14.61 -4.85 0.02
CA VAL A 58 14.90 -4.54 1.43
C VAL A 58 13.75 -3.75 2.08
N GLU A 59 13.04 -2.93 1.32
CA GLU A 59 11.92 -2.12 1.82
C GLU A 59 10.66 -2.96 2.13
N ASN A 60 10.01 -2.68 3.26
CA ASN A 60 8.69 -3.23 3.54
C ASN A 60 7.66 -2.58 2.58
N THR A 61 7.16 -3.35 1.63
CA THR A 61 6.23 -2.89 0.59
C THR A 61 4.75 -2.97 0.97
N ASP A 62 4.45 -3.39 2.20
CA ASP A 62 3.07 -3.69 2.62
C ASP A 62 2.19 -2.45 2.63
N TYR A 63 2.76 -1.24 2.72
CA TYR A 63 2.00 0.01 2.70
C TYR A 63 1.13 0.15 1.44
N GLY A 64 1.57 -0.41 0.30
CA GLY A 64 0.75 -0.50 -0.91
C GLY A 64 -0.48 -1.41 -0.71
N LEU A 65 -0.29 -2.58 -0.08
CA LEU A 65 -1.36 -3.53 0.25
C LEU A 65 -2.36 -2.93 1.25
N TYR A 66 -1.86 -2.30 2.31
CA TYR A 66 -2.71 -1.62 3.30
C TYR A 66 -3.50 -0.48 2.67
N ASN A 67 -2.90 0.33 1.80
CA ASN A 67 -3.62 1.37 1.07
C ASN A 67 -4.73 0.78 0.19
N ALA A 68 -4.41 -0.27 -0.59
CA ALA A 68 -5.37 -0.94 -1.46
C ALA A 68 -6.54 -1.54 -0.69
N ARG A 69 -6.28 -2.20 0.46
CA ARG A 69 -7.32 -2.73 1.33
C ARG A 69 -8.24 -1.64 1.86
N MET A 70 -7.69 -0.54 2.36
CA MET A 70 -8.50 0.57 2.87
C MET A 70 -9.35 1.22 1.77
N GLU A 71 -8.87 1.26 0.52
CA GLU A 71 -9.66 1.68 -0.64
C GLU A 71 -10.81 0.70 -0.94
N GLN A 72 -10.54 -0.61 -0.91
CA GLN A 72 -11.57 -1.65 -1.07
C GLN A 72 -12.66 -1.55 0.00
N LEU A 73 -12.29 -1.38 1.27
CA LEU A 73 -13.25 -1.23 2.38
C LEU A 73 -14.18 -0.02 2.20
N MET A 74 -13.62 1.12 1.79
CA MET A 74 -14.40 2.32 1.51
C MET A 74 -15.36 2.10 0.34
N ASN A 75 -14.87 1.48 -0.75
CA ASN A 75 -15.66 1.25 -1.96
C ASN A 75 -16.79 0.23 -1.73
N ASP A 76 -16.54 -0.85 -1.00
CA ASP A 76 -17.55 -1.83 -0.58
C ASP A 76 -18.67 -1.14 0.21
N ALA A 77 -18.33 -0.36 1.24
CA ALA A 77 -19.32 0.28 2.10
C ALA A 77 -20.24 1.25 1.31
N LEU A 78 -19.66 2.05 0.42
CA LEU A 78 -20.41 2.94 -0.46
C LEU A 78 -21.29 2.16 -1.45
N THR A 79 -20.76 1.10 -2.06
CA THR A 79 -21.48 0.27 -3.04
C THR A 79 -22.64 -0.48 -2.39
N PHE A 80 -22.41 -1.14 -1.26
CA PHE A 80 -23.43 -1.96 -0.59
C PHE A 80 -24.59 -1.11 -0.11
N THR A 81 -24.30 0.04 0.49
CA THR A 81 -25.36 0.94 0.95
C THR A 81 -26.11 1.55 -0.24
N GLN A 82 -25.41 1.95 -1.30
CA GLN A 82 -26.04 2.46 -2.52
C GLN A 82 -26.97 1.42 -3.17
N GLN A 83 -26.51 0.19 -3.37
CA GLN A 83 -27.35 -0.87 -3.89
C GLN A 83 -28.58 -1.11 -3.02
N SER A 84 -28.37 -1.21 -1.71
CA SER A 84 -29.43 -1.49 -0.75
C SER A 84 -30.53 -0.41 -0.77
N TYR A 85 -30.15 0.84 -1.06
CA TYR A 85 -31.11 1.93 -1.25
C TYR A 85 -31.89 1.84 -2.55
N VAL A 86 -31.21 1.58 -3.66
CA VAL A 86 -31.83 1.55 -4.99
C VAL A 86 -32.71 0.32 -5.16
N ALA A 87 -32.20 -0.86 -4.81
CA ALA A 87 -32.86 -2.14 -5.05
C ALA A 87 -33.68 -2.66 -3.85
N GLY A 88 -33.56 -2.05 -2.66
CA GLY A 88 -34.17 -2.56 -1.42
C GLY A 88 -33.57 -3.87 -0.91
N LYS A 89 -32.49 -4.34 -1.54
CA LYS A 89 -31.77 -5.58 -1.23
C LYS A 89 -30.30 -5.44 -1.59
N LEU A 90 -29.47 -6.25 -0.96
CA LEU A 90 -28.06 -6.38 -1.30
C LEU A 90 -27.87 -7.63 -2.14
N ASN A 91 -27.54 -7.46 -3.42
CA ASN A 91 -27.13 -8.58 -4.27
C ASN A 91 -25.62 -8.50 -4.42
N MET A 92 -24.90 -9.06 -3.44
CA MET A 92 -23.46 -9.28 -3.61
C MET A 92 -23.29 -10.24 -4.79
N LYS A 93 -22.73 -9.70 -5.90
CA LYS A 93 -22.40 -10.35 -7.18
C LYS A 93 -23.03 -11.75 -7.36
N SER A 94 -24.15 -11.85 -8.10
CA SER A 94 -24.77 -13.09 -8.68
C SER A 94 -25.12 -14.26 -7.71
N THR A 95 -26.42 -14.53 -7.47
CA THR A 95 -27.10 -15.65 -6.71
C THR A 95 -26.25 -16.81 -6.11
N ALA A 96 -26.29 -17.28 -4.84
CA ALA A 96 -27.34 -17.45 -3.81
C ALA A 96 -26.79 -17.34 -2.34
N PHE A 97 -27.71 -17.33 -1.35
CA PHE A 97 -27.60 -17.06 0.12
C PHE A 97 -27.71 -15.59 0.56
N SER A 98 -28.66 -15.31 1.47
CA SER A 98 -28.89 -13.99 2.08
C SER A 98 -27.94 -13.77 3.26
N CYS A 99 -26.70 -13.37 2.98
CA CYS A 99 -25.75 -13.00 4.05
C CYS A 99 -26.06 -11.69 4.74
N ALA A 100 -26.91 -10.85 4.15
CA ALA A 100 -27.27 -9.57 4.70
C ALA A 100 -28.78 -9.37 4.67
N THR A 101 -29.31 -8.81 5.76
CA THR A 101 -30.65 -8.23 5.80
C THR A 101 -30.55 -6.75 5.51
N VAL A 102 -31.34 -6.27 4.56
CA VAL A 102 -31.40 -4.84 4.21
C VAL A 102 -32.64 -4.21 4.83
N THR A 103 -32.45 -3.10 5.54
CA THR A 103 -33.53 -2.25 6.02
C THR A 103 -33.40 -0.88 5.38
N VAL A 104 -34.43 -0.43 4.65
CA VAL A 104 -34.51 0.93 4.09
C VAL A 104 -35.63 1.66 4.82
N ASP A 105 -35.25 2.56 5.73
CA ASP A 105 -36.18 3.41 6.47
C ASP A 105 -36.19 4.80 5.84
N THR A 106 -37.19 5.05 5.00
CA THR A 106 -37.34 6.32 4.29
C THR A 106 -37.79 7.46 5.20
N ALA A 107 -38.49 7.16 6.29
CA ALA A 107 -38.94 8.16 7.26
C ALA A 107 -37.76 8.71 8.06
N ASN A 108 -36.88 7.82 8.54
CA ASN A 108 -35.67 8.18 9.27
C ASN A 108 -34.43 8.35 8.37
N ARG A 109 -34.62 8.26 7.05
CA ARG A 109 -33.58 8.43 6.02
C ARG A 109 -32.32 7.62 6.28
N THR A 110 -32.52 6.34 6.58
CA THR A 110 -31.45 5.42 6.96
C THR A 110 -31.53 4.14 6.13
N VAL A 111 -30.37 3.63 5.74
CA VAL A 111 -30.20 2.30 5.14
C VAL A 111 -29.27 1.48 6.02
N ILE A 112 -29.70 0.30 6.41
CA ILE A 112 -28.91 -0.63 7.22
C ILE A 112 -28.68 -1.88 6.40
N VAL A 113 -27.41 -2.26 6.27
CA VAL A 113 -26.98 -3.56 5.75
C VAL A 113 -26.47 -4.36 6.94
N ASP A 114 -27.22 -5.36 7.35
CA ASP A 114 -26.96 -6.15 8.55
C ASP A 114 -26.53 -7.57 8.18
N PHE A 115 -25.26 -7.91 8.43
CA PHE A 115 -24.69 -9.23 8.19
C PHE A 115 -24.89 -10.22 9.36
N GLY A 116 -25.62 -9.82 10.40
CA GLY A 116 -25.84 -10.62 11.60
C GLY A 116 -24.63 -10.63 12.55
N THR A 117 -24.73 -11.39 13.64
CA THR A 117 -23.66 -11.50 14.65
C THR A 117 -22.62 -12.56 14.31
N GLU A 118 -23.01 -13.54 13.50
CA GLU A 118 -22.15 -14.63 13.04
C GLU A 118 -21.54 -14.32 11.68
N TYR A 119 -20.34 -14.86 11.42
CA TYR A 119 -19.72 -14.69 10.12
C TYR A 119 -20.52 -15.40 9.02
N CYS A 120 -20.96 -14.62 8.03
CA CYS A 120 -21.53 -15.13 6.80
C CYS A 120 -20.51 -15.07 5.66
N LEU A 121 -20.28 -16.21 5.00
CA LEU A 121 -19.46 -16.27 3.79
C LEU A 121 -20.22 -15.65 2.64
N CYS A 122 -19.83 -14.44 2.26
CA CYS A 122 -20.40 -13.72 1.13
C CYS A 122 -19.82 -14.25 -0.19
N LYS A 123 -20.48 -13.95 -1.31
CA LYS A 123 -20.13 -14.54 -2.62
C LYS A 123 -18.85 -14.01 -3.26
N ASP A 124 -18.38 -12.88 -2.79
CA ASP A 124 -17.03 -12.39 -3.07
C ASP A 124 -15.97 -13.12 -2.24
N SER A 125 -16.30 -14.30 -1.68
CA SER A 125 -15.45 -15.16 -0.86
C SER A 125 -14.94 -14.53 0.44
N ARG A 126 -15.50 -13.39 0.84
CA ARG A 126 -15.17 -12.69 2.09
C ARG A 126 -16.23 -12.98 3.15
N LYS A 127 -15.79 -13.22 4.39
CA LYS A 127 -16.70 -13.46 5.52
C LYS A 127 -17.08 -12.13 6.16
N ARG A 128 -18.37 -11.89 6.46
CA ARG A 128 -18.82 -10.64 7.07
C ARG A 128 -19.75 -10.87 8.25
N LYS A 129 -19.71 -9.98 9.23
CA LYS A 129 -20.67 -9.86 10.33
C LYS A 129 -20.79 -8.38 10.75
N GLY A 130 -21.81 -8.04 11.50
CA GLY A 130 -22.12 -6.68 11.95
C GLY A 130 -22.81 -5.84 10.87
N ARG A 131 -22.81 -4.52 11.06
CA ARG A 131 -23.70 -3.62 10.32
C ARG A 131 -22.98 -2.46 9.65
N ILE A 132 -23.39 -2.15 8.43
CA ILE A 132 -23.05 -0.91 7.74
C ILE A 132 -24.31 -0.04 7.71
N ILE A 133 -24.22 1.18 8.23
CA ILE A 133 -25.36 2.08 8.41
C ILE A 133 -25.10 3.34 7.62
N ARG A 134 -25.97 3.65 6.65
CA ARG A 134 -25.94 4.91 5.91
C ARG A 134 -27.11 5.80 6.33
N ARG A 135 -26.83 7.06 6.65
CA ARG A 135 -27.82 8.13 6.81
C ARG A 135 -27.75 9.11 5.65
N TYR A 136 -28.88 9.66 5.23
CA TYR A 136 -28.94 10.52 4.05
C TYR A 136 -29.88 11.71 4.19
N THR A 137 -29.59 12.80 3.50
CA THR A 137 -30.39 14.04 3.54
C THR A 137 -31.27 14.26 2.30
N GLY A 138 -31.19 13.37 1.31
CA GLY A 138 -32.06 13.32 0.13
C GLY A 138 -31.66 12.20 -0.82
N LYS A 139 -32.20 12.18 -2.03
CA LYS A 139 -31.87 11.14 -3.01
C LYS A 139 -30.40 11.28 -3.44
N PHE A 140 -29.84 10.20 -3.97
CA PHE A 140 -28.42 10.11 -4.29
C PHE A 140 -27.97 11.18 -5.32
N ALA A 141 -28.78 11.42 -6.35
CA ALA A 141 -28.51 12.40 -7.41
C ALA A 141 -29.08 13.81 -7.15
N ASP A 142 -29.55 14.09 -5.92
CA ASP A 142 -30.02 15.43 -5.57
C ASP A 142 -28.82 16.31 -5.19
N THR A 143 -28.61 17.41 -5.92
CA THR A 143 -27.46 18.29 -5.68
C THR A 143 -27.45 18.84 -4.25
N GLY A 144 -26.28 18.77 -3.61
CA GLY A 144 -26.06 19.21 -2.24
C GLY A 144 -26.54 18.23 -1.17
N LYS A 145 -27.11 17.08 -1.54
CA LYS A 145 -27.48 16.05 -0.58
C LYS A 145 -26.28 15.21 -0.19
N THR A 146 -26.30 14.86 1.10
CA THR A 146 -25.20 14.19 1.79
C THR A 146 -25.60 12.78 2.17
N GLN A 147 -24.60 11.91 2.19
CA GLN A 147 -24.66 10.53 2.63
C GLN A 147 -23.55 10.36 3.66
N ASN A 148 -23.87 9.81 4.82
CA ASN A 148 -22.90 9.50 5.86
C ASN A 148 -23.00 8.01 6.20
N VAL A 149 -21.90 7.28 6.05
CA VAL A 149 -21.80 5.85 6.37
C VAL A 149 -21.00 5.70 7.65
N ILE A 150 -21.52 4.90 8.57
CA ILE A 150 -20.86 4.45 9.79
C ILE A 150 -20.93 2.93 9.88
N PHE A 151 -20.11 2.37 10.75
CA PHE A 151 -20.02 0.95 11.00
C PHE A 151 -20.45 0.65 12.42
N ASP A 152 -21.14 -0.47 12.62
CA ASP A 152 -21.50 -0.95 13.94
C ASP A 152 -21.15 -2.42 14.06
N ASN A 153 -20.07 -2.67 14.82
CA ASN A 153 -19.47 -3.97 15.02
C ASN A 153 -19.25 -4.75 13.71
N TYR A 154 -18.91 -4.04 12.63
CA TYR A 154 -18.76 -4.62 11.29
C TYR A 154 -17.35 -5.21 11.11
N TYR A 155 -17.31 -6.42 10.59
CA TYR A 155 -16.09 -7.14 10.27
C TYR A 155 -16.16 -7.64 8.83
N VAL A 156 -15.02 -7.59 8.15
CA VAL A 156 -14.80 -8.33 6.92
C VAL A 156 -13.52 -9.15 7.06
N ASN A 157 -13.64 -10.45 6.85
CA ASN A 157 -12.67 -11.45 7.28
C ASN A 157 -12.30 -11.20 8.76
N ASP A 158 -11.00 -11.08 9.04
CA ASP A 158 -10.50 -10.86 10.39
C ASP A 158 -10.34 -9.38 10.74
N PHE A 159 -10.80 -8.44 9.90
CA PHE A 159 -10.66 -7.01 10.14
C PHE A 159 -11.96 -6.38 10.64
N LYS A 160 -11.92 -5.78 11.83
CA LYS A 160 -12.96 -4.86 12.31
C LYS A 160 -12.81 -3.52 11.60
N VAL A 161 -13.87 -3.03 10.99
CA VAL A 161 -13.89 -1.73 10.32
C VAL A 161 -14.68 -0.75 11.17
N ASP A 162 -14.07 0.40 11.46
CA ASP A 162 -14.69 1.51 12.17
C ASP A 162 -14.40 2.83 11.44
N GLY A 163 -15.12 3.88 11.82
CA GLY A 163 -14.95 5.23 11.28
C GLY A 163 -16.16 5.75 10.51
N THR A 164 -15.92 6.73 9.66
CA THR A 164 -16.98 7.46 8.94
C THR A 164 -16.61 7.72 7.49
N ILE A 165 -17.58 7.62 6.59
CA ILE A 165 -17.47 8.05 5.19
C ILE A 165 -18.57 9.09 4.93
N SER A 166 -18.20 10.25 4.41
CA SER A 166 -19.10 11.30 3.96
C SER A 166 -19.02 11.44 2.45
N SER A 167 -20.18 11.52 1.81
CA SER A 167 -20.29 11.75 0.36
C SER A 167 -21.36 12.79 0.09
N THR A 168 -21.05 13.78 -0.76
CA THR A 168 -21.99 14.84 -1.15
C THR A 168 -22.07 14.93 -2.65
N TYR A 169 -23.26 14.81 -3.22
CA TYR A 169 -23.44 15.00 -4.67
C TYR A 169 -23.33 16.47 -5.04
N LYS A 170 -22.47 16.79 -6.00
CA LYS A 170 -22.20 18.18 -6.43
C LYS A 170 -22.86 18.55 -7.76
N GLY A 171 -23.61 17.62 -8.36
CA GLY A 171 -24.23 17.84 -9.67
C GLY A 171 -23.30 17.49 -10.82
N VAL A 172 -23.66 17.97 -12.01
CA VAL A 172 -22.94 17.73 -13.26
C VAL A 172 -21.99 18.89 -13.52
N ASN A 173 -20.72 18.57 -13.75
CA ASN A 173 -19.74 19.51 -14.29
C ASN A 173 -19.50 19.20 -15.78
N ALA A 174 -19.39 20.22 -16.62
CA ALA A 174 -19.29 20.06 -18.07
C ALA A 174 -18.01 19.33 -18.53
N GLN A 175 -16.93 19.40 -17.74
CA GLN A 175 -15.62 18.85 -18.07
C GLN A 175 -15.42 17.42 -17.53
N ILE A 176 -15.94 17.13 -16.33
CA ILE A 176 -15.70 15.84 -15.65
C ILE A 176 -16.94 14.95 -15.54
N GLY A 177 -18.14 15.50 -15.73
CA GLY A 177 -19.41 14.79 -15.55
C GLY A 177 -20.00 14.92 -14.14
N SER A 178 -20.91 14.01 -13.80
CA SER A 178 -21.54 13.92 -12.47
C SER A 178 -20.53 13.46 -11.42
N TYR A 179 -20.47 14.14 -10.27
CA TYR A 179 -19.49 13.79 -9.24
C TYR A 179 -19.98 13.99 -7.81
N TYR A 180 -19.36 13.23 -6.91
CA TYR A 180 -19.51 13.30 -5.47
C TYR A 180 -18.20 13.78 -4.86
N VAL A 181 -18.27 14.67 -3.87
CA VAL A 181 -17.12 14.95 -3.00
C VAL A 181 -17.13 13.96 -1.86
N LEU A 182 -15.98 13.35 -1.57
CA LEU A 182 -15.79 12.32 -0.57
C LEU A 182 -14.84 12.81 0.52
N SER A 183 -15.18 12.52 1.77
CA SER A 183 -14.31 12.64 2.93
C SER A 183 -14.46 11.39 3.78
N ALA A 184 -13.36 10.78 4.23
CA ALA A 184 -13.41 9.59 5.08
C ALA A 184 -12.33 9.60 6.15
N ASN A 185 -12.64 8.97 7.28
CA ASN A 185 -11.68 8.61 8.30
C ASN A 185 -12.03 7.19 8.76
N LEU A 186 -11.20 6.23 8.36
CA LEU A 186 -11.46 4.80 8.53
C LEU A 186 -10.32 4.15 9.31
N SER A 187 -10.67 3.13 10.08
CA SER A 187 -9.71 2.20 10.68
C SER A 187 -10.09 0.76 10.38
N ALA A 188 -9.07 -0.07 10.12
CA ALA A 188 -9.19 -1.52 10.04
C ALA A 188 -8.31 -2.13 11.14
N THR A 189 -8.93 -2.82 12.10
CA THR A 189 -8.23 -3.51 13.19
C THR A 189 -8.24 -5.01 12.93
N ASN A 190 -7.07 -5.62 12.80
CA ASN A 190 -6.95 -7.08 12.73
C ASN A 190 -7.35 -7.68 14.09
N SER A 191 -8.41 -8.49 14.09
CA SER A 191 -8.97 -9.10 15.30
C SER A 191 -8.12 -10.22 15.90
N ILE A 192 -7.15 -10.74 15.14
CA ILE A 192 -6.20 -11.76 15.58
C ILE A 192 -4.95 -11.10 16.18
N THR A 193 -4.34 -10.15 15.46
CA THR A 193 -3.06 -9.53 15.88
C THR A 193 -3.25 -8.26 16.73
N GLY A 194 -4.42 -7.63 16.68
CA GLY A 194 -4.68 -6.33 17.29
C GLY A 194 -4.07 -5.15 16.52
N GLU A 195 -3.42 -5.41 15.39
CA GLU A 195 -2.81 -4.37 14.54
C GLU A 195 -3.88 -3.47 13.92
N ILE A 196 -3.61 -2.16 13.91
CA ILE A 196 -4.55 -1.14 13.43
C ILE A 196 -3.91 -0.37 12.28
N THR A 197 -4.65 -0.31 11.17
CA THR A 197 -4.36 0.59 10.06
C THR A 197 -5.43 1.66 10.00
N THR A 198 -5.04 2.93 9.85
CA THR A 198 -6.00 4.03 9.67
C THR A 198 -5.76 4.77 8.37
N ARG A 199 -6.82 5.25 7.72
CA ARG A 199 -6.73 6.03 6.49
C ARG A 199 -7.70 7.21 6.54
N THR A 200 -7.20 8.42 6.29
CA THR A 200 -8.04 9.56 5.94
C THR A 200 -8.10 9.70 4.43
N THR A 201 -9.22 10.19 3.90
CA THR A 201 -9.43 10.42 2.48
C THR A 201 -10.13 11.76 2.29
N GLU A 202 -9.65 12.57 1.35
CA GLU A 202 -10.36 13.72 0.79
C GLU A 202 -10.29 13.62 -0.73
N GLY A 203 -11.42 13.74 -1.43
CA GLY A 203 -11.42 13.51 -2.87
C GLY A 203 -12.77 13.62 -3.55
N ARG A 204 -12.85 13.03 -4.74
CA ARG A 204 -14.09 12.93 -5.50
C ARG A 204 -14.26 11.58 -6.18
N ARG A 205 -15.51 11.16 -6.28
CA ARG A 205 -15.96 10.03 -7.11
C ARG A 205 -16.75 10.57 -8.28
N ILE A 206 -16.26 10.32 -9.48
CA ILE A 206 -16.85 10.76 -10.74
C ILE A 206 -17.58 9.58 -11.36
N VAL A 207 -18.85 9.75 -11.73
CA VAL A 207 -19.62 8.71 -12.41
C VAL A 207 -19.26 8.70 -13.89
N LYS A 208 -18.86 7.55 -14.42
CA LYS A 208 -18.42 7.40 -15.82
C LYS A 208 -19.50 6.73 -16.67
N THR A 209 -20.08 5.63 -16.18
CA THR A 209 -21.18 4.89 -16.84
C THR A 209 -22.21 4.44 -15.81
N GLY A 210 -23.38 4.01 -16.26
CA GLY A 210 -24.42 3.37 -15.43
C GLY A 210 -25.32 4.33 -14.64
N ALA A 211 -25.02 5.63 -14.58
CA ALA A 211 -25.75 6.62 -13.77
C ALA A 211 -27.29 6.68 -13.94
N ASN A 212 -27.82 6.13 -15.04
CA ASN A 212 -29.24 6.13 -15.39
C ASN A 212 -29.93 4.76 -15.19
N THR A 213 -29.21 3.75 -14.70
CA THR A 213 -29.73 2.41 -14.47
C THR A 213 -29.96 2.20 -12.97
N GLU A 214 -30.81 1.25 -12.62
CA GLU A 214 -31.00 0.83 -11.22
C GLU A 214 -29.95 -0.22 -10.78
N ASP A 215 -29.25 -0.82 -11.76
CA ASP A 215 -28.24 -1.82 -11.47
C ASP A 215 -26.89 -1.17 -11.22
N VAL A 216 -26.61 -0.91 -9.94
CA VAL A 216 -25.33 -0.34 -9.51
C VAL A 216 -24.12 -1.14 -9.97
N TYR A 217 -24.27 -2.42 -10.35
CA TYR A 217 -23.16 -3.23 -10.83
C TYR A 217 -22.77 -2.95 -12.29
N ASP A 218 -23.59 -2.27 -13.07
CA ASP A 218 -23.20 -1.77 -14.40
C ASP A 218 -22.47 -0.41 -14.37
N ASP A 219 -22.41 0.21 -13.18
CA ASP A 219 -21.73 1.47 -12.97
C ASP A 219 -20.21 1.33 -13.06
N THR A 220 -19.58 2.39 -13.56
CA THR A 220 -18.14 2.61 -13.40
C THR A 220 -17.88 4.01 -12.88
N TYR A 221 -16.83 4.12 -12.07
CA TYR A 221 -16.46 5.37 -11.43
C TYR A 221 -14.97 5.64 -11.61
N ALA A 222 -14.59 6.91 -11.61
CA ALA A 222 -13.21 7.34 -11.42
C ALA A 222 -13.07 7.98 -10.04
N ILE A 223 -12.09 7.52 -9.27
CA ILE A 223 -11.76 8.06 -7.94
C ILE A 223 -10.53 8.93 -8.06
N GLU A 224 -10.60 10.11 -7.47
CA GLU A 224 -9.48 11.04 -7.32
C GLU A 224 -9.45 11.52 -5.89
N GLY A 225 -8.27 11.85 -5.38
CA GLY A 225 -8.14 12.30 -4.00
C GLY A 225 -6.77 12.03 -3.43
N TYR A 226 -6.66 12.33 -2.15
CA TYR A 226 -5.45 12.19 -1.37
C TYR A 226 -5.81 11.95 0.09
N GLY A 227 -4.81 11.64 0.91
CA GLY A 227 -5.01 11.48 2.33
C GLY A 227 -3.79 10.93 3.04
N LEU A 228 -4.00 10.42 4.25
CA LEU A 228 -2.95 9.90 5.12
C LEU A 228 -3.25 8.45 5.49
N LEU A 229 -2.32 7.55 5.17
CA LEU A 229 -2.28 6.18 5.67
C LEU A 229 -1.37 6.12 6.91
N THR A 230 -1.85 5.51 7.98
CA THR A 230 -1.02 5.13 9.14
C THR A 230 -1.03 3.62 9.27
N MET A 231 0.17 3.05 9.24
CA MET A 231 0.46 1.62 9.30
C MET A 231 0.43 1.11 10.75
N PRO A 232 0.31 -0.22 10.97
CA PRO A 232 0.35 -0.79 12.32
C PRO A 232 1.60 -0.47 13.13
N ASN A 233 2.75 -0.37 12.47
CA ASN A 233 4.02 0.02 13.09
C ASN A 233 4.13 1.53 13.37
N GLY A 234 3.07 2.31 13.13
CA GLY A 234 3.04 3.76 13.31
C GLY A 234 3.63 4.57 12.15
N ALA A 235 4.21 3.92 11.13
CA ALA A 235 4.70 4.61 9.94
C ALA A 235 3.54 5.28 9.19
N LYS A 236 3.81 6.48 8.66
CA LYS A 236 2.80 7.31 8.00
C LYS A 236 3.19 7.60 6.57
N TYR A 237 2.20 7.53 5.68
CA TYR A 237 2.35 7.77 4.26
C TYR A 237 1.25 8.73 3.80
N ASN A 238 1.63 9.87 3.23
CA ASN A 238 0.69 10.63 2.42
C ASN A 238 0.46 9.84 1.14
N TYR A 239 -0.78 9.75 0.69
CA TYR A 239 -1.08 9.20 -0.64
C TYR A 239 -1.82 10.23 -1.48
N SER A 240 -1.54 10.25 -2.78
CA SER A 240 -2.27 11.04 -3.79
C SER A 240 -2.55 10.19 -5.01
N ILE A 241 -3.75 10.32 -5.58
CA ILE A 241 -4.14 9.64 -6.80
C ILE A 241 -3.72 10.51 -7.98
N GLU A 242 -2.57 10.19 -8.58
CA GLU A 242 -1.98 10.92 -9.72
C GLU A 242 -2.70 10.62 -11.03
N GLN A 243 -3.21 9.40 -11.18
CA GLN A 243 -4.11 9.01 -12.26
C GLN A 243 -5.35 8.38 -11.65
N SER A 244 -6.52 8.92 -11.98
CA SER A 244 -7.80 8.52 -11.38
C SER A 244 -7.97 7.00 -11.38
N LEU A 245 -8.35 6.45 -10.23
CA LEU A 245 -8.60 5.02 -10.09
C LEU A 245 -9.93 4.67 -10.73
N ASN A 246 -9.92 3.92 -11.81
CA ASN A 246 -11.15 3.44 -12.43
C ASN A 246 -11.63 2.22 -11.66
N ILE A 247 -12.80 2.32 -11.04
CA ILE A 247 -13.40 1.25 -10.24
C ILE A 247 -14.72 0.81 -10.86
N SER A 248 -15.05 -0.46 -10.66
CA SER A 248 -16.36 -1.02 -10.95
C SER A 248 -16.80 -1.85 -9.75
N PRO A 249 -18.07 -1.82 -9.33
CA PRO A 249 -18.60 -2.71 -8.30
C PRO A 249 -18.42 -4.20 -8.61
N ASN A 250 -18.21 -4.56 -9.88
CA ASN A 250 -17.89 -5.94 -10.29
C ASN A 250 -16.43 -6.34 -10.07
N CYS A 251 -15.55 -5.42 -9.68
CA CYS A 251 -14.15 -5.69 -9.40
C CYS A 251 -13.77 -5.33 -7.97
N ASP A 252 -12.98 -6.19 -7.33
CA ASP A 252 -12.56 -5.97 -5.94
C ASP A 252 -11.40 -4.98 -5.84
N TRP A 253 -10.73 -4.70 -6.96
CA TRP A 253 -9.60 -3.80 -7.08
C TRP A 253 -9.83 -2.78 -8.21
N PRO A 254 -9.18 -1.61 -8.18
CA PRO A 254 -9.17 -0.69 -9.32
C PRO A 254 -8.73 -1.38 -10.61
N LEU A 255 -9.46 -1.14 -11.70
CA LEU A 255 -9.17 -1.66 -13.04
C LEU A 255 -7.91 -1.05 -13.65
N GLN A 256 -7.61 0.19 -13.26
CA GLN A 256 -6.41 0.95 -13.61
C GLN A 256 -6.29 2.20 -12.73
N GLY A 257 -5.10 2.79 -12.72
CA GLY A 257 -4.83 4.06 -12.08
C GLY A 257 -3.53 4.04 -11.29
N ILE A 258 -3.10 5.23 -10.85
CA ILE A 258 -1.79 5.44 -10.23
C ILE A 258 -1.97 6.21 -8.93
N VAL A 259 -1.36 5.69 -7.88
CA VAL A 259 -1.29 6.31 -6.55
C VAL A 259 0.17 6.55 -6.23
N GLU A 260 0.53 7.79 -5.90
CA GLU A 260 1.79 8.09 -5.23
C GLU A 260 1.63 7.90 -3.72
N LEU A 261 2.58 7.19 -3.10
CA LEU A 261 2.68 6.95 -1.66
C LEU A 261 4.00 7.51 -1.17
N THR A 262 3.96 8.54 -0.35
CA THR A 262 5.13 9.26 0.14
C THR A 262 5.20 9.11 1.65
N GLN A 263 6.20 8.37 2.13
CA GLN A 263 6.45 8.25 3.57
C GLN A 263 6.74 9.64 4.14
N ILE A 264 6.26 9.93 5.36
CA ILE A 264 6.58 11.21 6.01
C ILE A 264 8.09 11.35 6.16
N ASN A 265 8.66 12.38 5.52
CA ASN A 265 10.11 12.63 5.41
C ASN A 265 10.90 11.56 4.64
N GLY A 266 10.23 10.73 3.84
CA GLY A 266 10.85 9.72 2.99
C GLY A 266 10.55 9.96 1.51
N PRO A 267 11.10 9.10 0.62
CA PRO A 267 10.89 9.23 -0.81
C PRO A 267 9.47 8.84 -1.22
N ALA A 268 9.06 9.34 -2.39
CA ALA A 268 7.82 8.93 -3.03
C ALA A 268 7.95 7.55 -3.68
N ARG A 269 6.83 6.82 -3.71
CA ARG A 269 6.71 5.48 -4.29
C ARG A 269 5.47 5.44 -5.16
N VAL A 270 5.58 4.87 -6.36
CA VAL A 270 4.47 4.85 -7.30
C VAL A 270 3.81 3.48 -7.28
N PHE A 271 2.53 3.44 -6.94
CA PHE A 271 1.71 2.25 -6.90
C PHE A 271 0.71 2.28 -8.06
N ASN A 272 0.85 1.34 -9.00
CA ASN A 272 0.14 1.33 -10.27
C ASN A 272 -0.71 0.06 -10.37
N TYR A 273 -2.03 0.23 -10.54
CA TYR A 273 -2.99 -0.87 -10.70
C TYR A 273 -2.99 -1.47 -12.12
N GLY A 274 -2.17 -0.96 -13.03
CA GLY A 274 -2.03 -1.46 -14.40
C GLY A 274 -3.23 -1.08 -15.28
N GLY A 275 -3.67 -2.02 -16.11
CA GLY A 275 -4.77 -1.84 -17.05
C GLY A 275 -5.20 -3.12 -17.77
N ILE A 276 -4.95 -4.29 -17.15
CA ILE A 276 -5.25 -5.61 -17.75
C ILE A 276 -6.69 -6.04 -17.45
N GLY A 277 -7.45 -5.24 -16.71
CA GLY A 277 -8.85 -5.48 -16.36
C GLY A 277 -9.01 -5.72 -14.87
N CYS A 278 -9.95 -6.59 -14.50
CA CYS A 278 -10.17 -6.93 -13.10
C CYS A 278 -9.22 -8.04 -12.65
N ASP A 279 -8.05 -7.68 -12.15
CA ASP A 279 -7.11 -8.60 -11.52
C ASP A 279 -6.73 -8.13 -10.10
N ASN A 280 -5.98 -8.95 -9.37
CA ASN A 280 -5.49 -8.64 -8.03
C ASN A 280 -4.00 -8.29 -8.05
N LYS A 281 -3.52 -7.60 -9.07
CA LYS A 281 -2.11 -7.22 -9.21
C LYS A 281 -1.95 -5.71 -9.23
N ALA A 282 -0.86 -5.25 -8.63
CA ALA A 282 -0.37 -3.89 -8.78
C ALA A 282 1.15 -3.92 -8.83
N THR A 283 1.76 -2.90 -9.43
CA THR A 283 3.21 -2.71 -9.36
C THR A 283 3.54 -1.56 -8.43
N LEU A 284 4.54 -1.77 -7.59
CA LEU A 284 5.11 -0.76 -6.73
C LEU A 284 6.50 -0.43 -7.29
N ARG A 285 6.73 0.85 -7.58
CA ARG A 285 7.99 1.37 -8.11
C ARG A 285 8.65 2.30 -7.11
N ALA A 286 9.93 2.05 -6.88
CA ALA A 286 10.85 2.86 -6.10
C ALA A 286 12.04 3.15 -7.00
N ASP A 287 12.22 4.41 -7.41
CA ASP A 287 13.28 4.80 -8.33
C ASP A 287 13.25 3.93 -9.63
N ASP A 288 14.32 3.18 -9.90
CA ASP A 288 14.43 2.28 -11.07
C ASP A 288 13.92 0.86 -10.81
N ASP A 289 13.68 0.50 -9.55
CA ASP A 289 13.21 -0.82 -9.15
C ASP A 289 11.69 -0.92 -9.23
N THR A 290 11.17 -2.09 -9.60
CA THR A 290 9.72 -2.35 -9.64
C THR A 290 9.41 -3.75 -9.12
N LYS A 291 8.44 -3.83 -8.20
CA LYS A 291 7.93 -5.10 -7.66
C LYS A 291 6.45 -5.26 -7.94
N THR A 292 6.08 -6.43 -8.43
CA THR A 292 4.66 -6.81 -8.55
C THR A 292 4.16 -7.33 -7.22
N LEU A 293 3.03 -6.79 -6.77
CA LEU A 293 2.33 -7.18 -5.57
C LEU A 293 1.02 -7.88 -5.94
N THR A 294 0.64 -8.89 -5.15
CA THR A 294 -0.68 -9.53 -5.24
C THR A 294 -1.54 -9.00 -4.09
N LEU A 295 -2.69 -8.43 -4.44
CA LEU A 295 -3.60 -7.75 -3.52
C LEU A 295 -4.53 -8.75 -2.82
N ASP A 296 -4.83 -8.48 -1.55
CA ASP A 296 -5.59 -9.35 -0.64
C ASP A 296 -6.55 -8.63 0.34
#